data_AF-A0AAU7KUW7-F1
#
_entry.id   AF-A0AAU7KUW7-F1
#
_cell.length_a   1.000
_cell.length_b   1.000
_cell.length_c   1.000
_cell.angle_alpha   90.00
_cell.angle_beta   90.00
_cell.angle_gamma   90.00
#
_symmetry.space_group_name_H-M   'P 1'
#
loop_
_entity.id
_entity.type
_entity.pdbx_description
1 polymer ?
#
loop_
_entity_poly.entity_id
_entity_poly.type
_entity_poly.pdbx_seq_one_letter_code
_entity_poly.pdbx_strand_id
1 'polypeptide(L)' 'MITVALDLSCTICGHSRFTLPVGQDDGDSVHCANCTAYKCKAMDLERALMATLPPSMPAVPTSSGAAQAVPA' A
#
# COMPACT_ATOMS: atom_id res chain seq x y z
N MET A 1 9.66 -1.66 20.34
CA MET A 1 8.36 -1.58 19.64
C MET A 1 8.37 -0.33 18.79
N ILE A 2 8.13 -0.46 17.49
CA ILE A 2 8.15 0.68 16.55
C ILE A 2 6.71 1.06 16.26
N THR A 3 6.41 2.36 16.23
CA THR A 3 5.08 2.84 15.86
C THR A 3 5.21 3.67 14.60
N VAL A 4 4.53 3.24 13.54
CA VAL A 4 4.55 3.93 12.25
C VAL A 4 3.35 4.86 12.20
N ALA A 5 3.61 6.12 11.86
CA ALA A 5 2.56 7.08 11.56
C ALA A 5 2.22 6.98 10.08
N LEU A 6 0.96 6.65 9.76
CA LEU A 6 0.47 6.66 8.40
C LEU A 6 -0.44 7.85 8.14
N ASP A 7 -0.33 8.41 6.93
CA ASP A 7 -1.21 9.46 6.45
C ASP A 7 -2.41 8.83 5.73
N LEU A 8 -3.45 8.48 6.48
CA LEU A 8 -4.74 8.02 5.95
C LEU A 8 -5.84 8.94 6.44
N SER A 9 -6.78 9.32 5.59
CA SER A 9 -7.91 10.16 5.99
C SER A 9 -8.88 9.42 6.92
N CYS A 10 -9.15 9.98 8.11
CA CYS A 10 -10.21 9.51 9.00
C CYS A 10 -11.51 10.22 8.66
N THR A 11 -12.53 9.47 8.24
CA THR A 11 -13.87 10.00 7.96
C THR A 11 -14.66 10.39 9.21
N ILE A 12 -14.16 10.04 10.40
CA ILE A 12 -14.85 10.30 11.68
C ILE A 12 -14.45 11.65 12.26
N CYS A 13 -13.15 11.97 12.27
CA CYS A 13 -12.63 13.20 12.86
C CYS A 13 -11.97 14.15 11.84
N GLY A 14 -11.84 13.74 10.57
CA GLY A 14 -11.21 14.54 9.52
C GLY A 14 -9.68 14.58 9.56
N HIS A 15 -9.04 13.93 10.54
CA HIS A 15 -7.58 13.87 10.63
C HIS A 15 -7.00 12.80 9.73
N SER A 16 -5.79 13.04 9.20
CA SER A 16 -5.09 12.08 8.37
C SER A 16 -4.09 11.18 9.13
N ARG A 17 -3.97 11.30 10.46
CA ARG A 17 -2.90 10.61 11.21
C ARG A 17 -3.37 9.32 11.87
N PHE A 18 -2.82 8.20 11.42
CA PHE A 18 -3.05 6.87 11.99
C PHE A 18 -1.77 6.32 12.58
N THR A 19 -1.90 5.55 13.67
CA THR A 19 -0.77 4.89 14.33
C THR A 19 -0.91 3.39 14.18
N LEU A 20 0.15 2.78 13.66
CA LEU A 20 0.27 1.34 13.52
C LEU A 20 1.44 0.85 14.39
N PRO A 21 1.19 0.04 15.43
CA PRO A 21 2.27 -0.67 16.11
C PRO A 21 2.82 -1.72 15.15
N VAL A 22 4.14 -1.78 15.03
CA VAL A 22 4.84 -2.80 14.24
C VAL A 22 5.63 -3.65 15.22
N GLY A 23 5.25 -4.93 15.31
CA GLY A 23 5.94 -5.93 16.14
C GLY A 23 5.08 -6.62 17.18
N GLN A 24 3.74 -6.52 17.13
CA GLN A 24 2.87 -7.45 17.85
C GLN A 24 2.38 -8.53 16.89
N ASP A 25 2.98 -9.71 17.04
CA ASP A 25 2.53 -10.98 16.46
C ASP A 25 0.99 -11.07 16.54
N ASP A 26 0.35 -11.22 15.38
CA ASP A 26 -1.06 -11.58 15.20
C ASP A 26 -2.14 -10.58 15.64
N GLY A 27 -2.17 -9.38 15.06
CA GLY A 27 -3.43 -8.61 15.02
C GLY A 27 -3.35 -7.10 15.12
N ASP A 28 -2.24 -6.50 14.70
CA ASP A 28 -2.11 -5.05 14.72
C ASP A 28 -3.27 -4.37 13.98
N SER A 29 -4.00 -3.56 14.73
CA SER A 29 -5.21 -2.87 14.29
C SER A 29 -4.88 -1.40 14.11
N VAL A 30 -5.19 -0.86 12.93
CA VAL A 30 -4.91 0.53 12.58
C VAL A 30 -5.99 1.41 13.20
N HIS A 31 -5.56 2.23 14.16
CA HIS A 31 -6.43 3.17 14.86
C HIS A 31 -6.04 4.61 14.55
N CYS A 32 -7.04 5.49 14.50
CA CYS A 32 -6.79 6.92 14.35
C CYS A 32 -6.07 7.46 15.59
N ALA A 33 -5.03 8.26 15.40
CA ALA A 33 -4.27 8.82 16.52
C ALA A 33 -5.09 9.84 17.35
N ASN A 34 -6.18 10.38 16.80
CA ASN A 34 -7.01 11.39 17.47
C ASN A 34 -8.26 10.79 18.13
N CYS A 35 -9.04 10.00 17.39
CA CYS A 35 -10.29 9.43 17.89
C CYS A 35 -10.20 7.94 18.24
N THR A 36 -9.05 7.30 18.06
CA THR A 36 -8.83 5.85 18.29
C THR A 36 -9.79 4.94 17.53
N ALA A 37 -10.50 5.48 16.53
CA ALA A 37 -11.46 4.72 15.77
C ALA A 37 -10.75 3.62 14.97
N TYR A 38 -11.31 2.42 15.05
CA TYR A 38 -10.88 1.27 14.28
C TYR A 38 -11.12 1.50 12.79
N LYS A 39 -10.08 1.31 11.98
CA LYS A 39 -10.17 1.48 10.52
C LYS A 39 -10.02 0.15 9.79
N CYS A 40 -8.88 -0.51 9.95
CA CYS A 40 -8.56 -1.76 9.26
C CYS A 40 -7.45 -2.53 9.97
N LYS A 41 -7.26 -3.80 9.60
CA LYS A 41 -6.11 -4.59 10.08
C LYS A 41 -4.84 -4.18 9.33
N ALA A 42 -3.71 -4.21 10.03
CA ALA A 42 -2.38 -3.95 9.46
C ALA A 42 -2.10 -4.80 8.23
N MET A 43 -2.34 -6.11 8.31
CA MET A 43 -2.13 -7.03 7.19
C MET A 43 -2.91 -6.67 5.93
N ASP A 44 -4.14 -6.16 6.08
CA ASP A 44 -4.98 -5.78 4.95
C ASP A 44 -4.46 -4.49 4.31
N LEU A 45 -4.05 -3.53 5.15
CA LEU A 45 -3.39 -2.30 4.73
C LEU A 45 -2.06 -2.59 4.01
N GLU A 46 -1.24 -3.49 4.53
CA GLU A 46 0.01 -3.92 3.88
C GLU A 46 -0.26 -4.57 2.53
N ARG A 47 -1.23 -5.49 2.45
CA ARG A 47 -1.64 -6.11 1.18
C ARG A 47 -2.13 -5.09 0.17
N ALA A 48 -2.97 -4.14 0.60
CA ALA A 48 -3.45 -3.06 -0.26
C ALA A 48 -2.30 -2.17 -0.73
N LEU A 49 -1.38 -1.80 0.17
CA LEU A 49 -0.21 -1.00 -0.17
C LEU A 49 0.68 -1.74 -1.17
N MET A 50 0.97 -3.02 -0.94
CA MET A 50 1.72 -3.88 -1.86
C MET A 50 1.05 -4.02 -3.23
N ALA A 51 -0.29 -4.05 -3.29
CA ALA A 51 -1.04 -4.07 -4.54
C ALA A 51 -1.04 -2.72 -5.27
N THR A 52 -0.79 -1.62 -4.56
CA THR A 52 -0.82 -0.25 -5.12
C THR A 52 0.57 0.25 -5.52
N LEU A 53 1.66 -0.31 -4.98
CA LEU A 53 2.99 -0.03 -5.52
C LEU A 53 3.06 -0.60 -6.95
N PRO A 54 3.19 0.23 -7.99
CA PRO A 54 3.51 -0.28 -9.32
C PRO A 54 4.84 -1.04 -9.21
N PRO A 55 5.01 -2.17 -9.90
CA PRO A 55 6.32 -2.79 -9.97
C PRO A 55 7.27 -1.73 -10.55
N SER A 56 8.23 -1.30 -9.75
CA SER A 56 9.36 -0.50 -10.19
C SER A 56 10.20 -1.35 -11.14
N MET A 57 9.70 -1.60 -12.36
CA MET A 57 10.51 -2.04 -13.48
C MET A 57 11.09 -0.78 -14.12
N PRO A 58 12.42 -0.63 -14.16
CA PRO A 58 13.04 0.42 -14.94
C PRO A 58 12.74 0.13 -16.42
N ALA A 59 12.36 1.18 -17.14
CA ALA A 59 12.10 1.18 -18.56
C ALA A 59 13.23 0.47 -19.35
N VAL A 60 12.89 -0.62 -20.05
CA VAL A 60 13.67 -1.05 -21.21
C VAL A 60 12.88 -0.65 -22.46
N PRO A 61 13.43 0.20 -23.34
CA PRO A 61 12.74 0.55 -24.57
C PRO A 61 12.64 -0.70 -25.43
N THR A 62 11.41 -1.10 -25.73
CA THR A 62 11.13 -2.10 -26.76
C THR A 62 11.67 -1.56 -28.08
N SER A 63 12.78 -2.15 -28.53
CA SER A 63 13.27 -1.97 -29.89
C SER A 63 12.21 -2.57 -30.83
N SER A 64 11.32 -1.70 -31.29
CA SER A 64 10.42 -1.95 -32.41
C SER A 64 11.26 -2.26 -33.65
N GLY A 65 11.18 -3.49 -34.13
CA GLY A 65 11.75 -3.95 -35.39
C GLY A 65 10.87 -5.03 -35.99
N ALA A 66 9.69 -4.62 -36.46
CA ALA A 66 8.74 -5.46 -37.17
C ALA A 66 9.12 -5.60 -38.65
N ALA A 67 9.11 -6.84 -39.16
CA ALA A 67 8.60 -7.25 -40.48
C ALA A 67 8.69 -8.79 -40.50
N GLN A 68 7.60 -9.57 -40.34
CA GLN A 68 6.56 -9.87 -41.33
C GLN A 68 7.18 -10.31 -42.69
N ALA A 69 6.82 -11.41 -43.37
CA ALA A 69 5.61 -12.20 -43.33
C ALA A 69 5.78 -13.55 -44.10
N VAL A 70 5.06 -14.59 -43.63
CA VAL A 70 4.32 -15.69 -44.30
C VAL A 70 4.91 -16.56 -45.45
N PRO A 71 4.41 -17.83 -45.58
CA PRO A 71 4.99 -18.89 -46.42
C PRO A 71 4.28 -19.06 -47.80
N ALA A 72 4.92 -19.81 -48.70
CA ALA A 72 4.31 -20.52 -49.83
C ALA A 72 5.16 -21.74 -50.20
#